data_AF-A0AA39H564-F1
#
_entry.id   AF-A0AA39H564-F1
#
_cell.length_a   1.000
_cell.length_b   1.000
_cell.length_c   1.000
_cell.angle_alpha   90.00
_cell.angle_beta   90.00
_cell.angle_gamma   90.00
#
_symmetry.space_group_name_H-M   'P 1'
#
loop_
_entity.id
_entity.type
_entity.pdbx_description
1 polymer ?
#
loop_
_entity_poly.entity_id
_entity_poly.type
_entity_poly.pdbx_seq_one_letter_code
_entity_poly.pdbx_strand_id
1 'polypeptide(L)'
;MISVFVLLAASSLLVSAVKVDPYARRELHVLFQKADANNDRFLDKKELTRFVDTFTRRVPRVYKGVDVSQDTLEGARILAEELFKRADKFHAGRLSYKGSLLAKSDATNFGELAEKVIINLVHEVNEKPSPYLGVNPFSNMAVFKQKRSVENQISAPVHD
;
A
#
# COMPACT_ATOMS: atom_id res chain seq x y z
N MET A 1 53.90 18.11 10.31
CA MET A 1 53.09 17.15 9.52
C MET A 1 52.37 16.23 10.49
N ILE A 2 51.08 16.46 10.75
CA ILE A 2 50.23 15.54 11.50
C ILE A 2 49.00 15.34 10.61
N SER A 3 48.96 14.20 9.93
CA SER A 3 47.86 13.81 9.05
C SER A 3 46.73 13.30 9.93
N VAL A 4 45.63 14.04 10.02
CA VAL A 4 44.42 13.62 10.74
C VAL A 4 43.62 12.71 9.80
N PHE A 5 43.71 11.40 10.04
CA PHE A 5 42.86 10.40 9.42
C PHE A 5 41.46 10.51 10.02
N VAL A 6 40.54 11.19 9.32
CA VAL A 6 39.10 11.13 9.66
C VAL A 6 38.56 9.82 9.09
N LEU A 7 38.39 8.84 9.96
CA LEU A 7 37.74 7.57 9.67
C LEU A 7 36.24 7.83 9.52
N LEU A 8 35.77 8.04 8.30
CA LEU A 8 34.35 8.03 7.95
C LEU A 8 33.83 6.59 8.13
N ALA A 9 33.29 6.30 9.30
CA ALA A 9 32.52 5.10 9.54
C ALA A 9 31.25 5.17 8.66
N ALA A 10 31.31 4.54 7.49
CA ALA A 10 30.15 4.26 6.67
C ALA A 10 29.27 3.26 7.42
N SER A 11 28.37 3.78 8.26
CA SER A 11 27.29 3.00 8.87
C SER A 11 26.42 2.45 7.75
N SER A 12 26.76 1.24 7.31
CA SER A 12 25.98 0.48 6.36
C SER A 12 24.69 0.09 7.06
N LEU A 13 23.66 0.91 6.90
CA LEU A 13 22.29 0.56 7.25
C LEU A 13 21.88 -0.60 6.35
N LEU A 14 22.17 -1.82 6.81
CA LEU A 14 21.54 -3.03 6.32
C LEU A 14 20.06 -2.91 6.67
N VAL A 15 19.29 -2.34 5.75
CA VAL A 15 17.83 -2.40 5.76
C VAL A 15 17.50 -3.89 5.67
N SER A 16 17.20 -4.51 6.81
CA SER A 16 16.59 -5.83 6.84
C SER A 16 15.27 -5.70 6.08
N ALA A 17 15.24 -6.19 4.84
CA ALA A 17 14.00 -6.43 4.14
C ALA A 17 13.17 -7.34 5.04
N VAL A 18 12.09 -6.80 5.62
CA VAL A 18 11.17 -7.57 6.47
C VAL A 18 10.75 -8.78 5.64
N LYS A 19 11.22 -9.98 6.03
CA LYS A 19 10.82 -11.23 5.39
C LYS A 19 9.37 -11.49 5.78
N VAL A 20 8.46 -10.96 4.99
CA VAL A 20 7.02 -11.19 5.13
C VAL A 20 6.68 -12.53 4.49
N ASP A 21 5.92 -13.37 5.20
CA ASP A 21 5.38 -14.60 4.65
C ASP A 21 4.48 -14.30 3.42
N PRO A 22 4.81 -14.86 2.23
CA PRO A 22 4.00 -14.66 1.02
C PRO A 22 2.53 -15.06 1.17
N TYR A 23 2.22 -16.08 2.00
CA TYR A 23 0.85 -16.52 2.22
C TYR A 23 0.07 -15.50 3.05
N ALA A 24 0.62 -15.06 4.17
CA ALA A 24 0.05 -14.01 5.01
C ALA A 24 -0.18 -12.70 4.22
N ARG A 25 0.75 -12.34 3.33
CA ARG A 25 0.58 -11.18 2.42
C ARG A 25 -0.57 -11.38 1.42
N ARG A 26 -0.73 -12.60 0.89
CA ARG A 26 -1.85 -12.93 0.00
C ARG A 26 -3.20 -12.83 0.71
N GLU A 27 -3.27 -13.19 2.00
CA GLU A 27 -4.50 -13.03 2.77
C GLU A 27 -4.97 -11.58 2.84
N LEU A 28 -4.05 -10.63 3.02
CA LEU A 28 -4.37 -9.21 3.00
C LEU A 28 -4.94 -8.77 1.65
N HIS A 29 -4.35 -9.22 0.54
CA HIS A 29 -4.82 -8.87 -0.80
C HIS A 29 -6.22 -9.41 -1.11
N VAL A 30 -6.55 -10.60 -0.60
CA VAL A 30 -7.88 -11.20 -0.77
C VAL A 30 -8.96 -10.41 -0.03
N LEU A 31 -8.62 -9.65 1.02
CA LEU A 31 -9.61 -8.81 1.72
C LEU A 31 -10.20 -7.75 0.81
N PHE A 32 -9.39 -7.16 -0.07
CA PHE A 32 -9.88 -6.14 -0.99
C PHE A 32 -10.87 -6.72 -2.00
N GLN A 33 -10.65 -7.96 -2.45
CA GLN A 33 -11.57 -8.66 -3.34
C GLN A 33 -12.90 -8.98 -2.66
N LYS A 34 -12.89 -9.12 -1.33
CA LYS A 34 -14.09 -9.36 -0.50
C LYS A 34 -14.75 -8.07 -0.02
N ALA A 35 -14.26 -6.90 -0.44
CA ALA A 35 -14.83 -5.62 -0.05
C ALA A 35 -16.19 -5.37 -0.71
N ASP A 36 -16.38 -5.84 -1.94
CA ASP A 36 -17.67 -5.88 -2.65
C ASP A 36 -18.61 -6.86 -1.92
N ALA A 37 -19.36 -6.32 -0.96
CA ALA A 37 -20.16 -7.09 -0.03
C ALA A 37 -21.56 -7.38 -0.59
N ASN A 38 -22.05 -6.51 -1.49
CA ASN A 38 -23.35 -6.66 -2.13
C ASN A 38 -23.26 -7.35 -3.51
N ASN A 39 -22.05 -7.65 -4.00
CA ASN A 39 -21.74 -8.24 -5.31
C ASN A 39 -22.22 -7.40 -6.49
N ASP A 40 -22.27 -6.07 -6.34
CA ASP A 40 -22.71 -5.16 -7.40
C ASP A 40 -21.58 -4.78 -8.39
N ARG A 41 -20.36 -5.27 -8.15
CA ARG A 41 -19.14 -5.01 -8.94
C ARG A 41 -18.65 -3.58 -8.83
N PHE A 42 -19.02 -2.87 -7.79
CA PHE A 42 -18.48 -1.59 -7.41
C PHE A 42 -17.91 -1.64 -5.99
N LEU A 43 -17.03 -0.70 -5.69
CA LEU A 43 -16.59 -0.39 -4.35
C LEU A 43 -17.24 0.93 -3.95
N ASP A 44 -18.16 0.90 -2.99
CA ASP A 44 -18.80 2.10 -2.44
C ASP A 44 -18.12 2.60 -1.14
N LYS A 45 -18.62 3.72 -0.58
CA LYS A 45 -18.08 4.30 0.65
C LYS A 45 -18.25 3.39 1.88
N LYS A 46 -19.34 2.64 2.00
CA LYS A 46 -19.59 1.74 3.15
C LYS A 46 -18.65 0.53 3.09
N GLU A 47 -18.49 -0.03 1.91
CA GLU A 47 -17.57 -1.13 1.61
C GLU A 47 -16.11 -0.71 1.81
N LEU A 48 -15.77 0.51 1.39
CA LEU A 48 -14.47 1.11 1.65
C LEU A 48 -14.17 1.14 3.15
N THR A 49 -15.06 1.71 3.97
CA THR A 49 -14.85 1.80 5.43
C THR A 49 -14.66 0.40 6.04
N ARG A 50 -15.50 -0.56 5.64
CA ARG A 50 -15.39 -1.95 6.13
C ARG A 50 -14.07 -2.60 5.73
N PHE A 51 -13.65 -2.39 4.48
CA PHE A 51 -12.36 -2.86 3.97
C PHE A 51 -11.21 -2.29 4.80
N VAL A 52 -11.15 -0.96 4.94
CA VAL A 52 -10.07 -0.26 5.66
C VAL A 52 -9.97 -0.76 7.09
N ASP A 53 -11.09 -0.81 7.82
CA ASP A 53 -11.08 -1.27 9.22
C ASP A 53 -10.60 -2.71 9.35
N THR A 54 -11.09 -3.59 8.48
CA THR A 54 -10.73 -5.01 8.50
C THR A 54 -9.27 -5.22 8.11
N PHE A 55 -8.82 -4.49 7.09
CA PHE A 55 -7.47 -4.57 6.56
C PHE A 55 -6.45 -4.07 7.58
N THR A 56 -6.62 -2.85 8.09
CA THR A 56 -5.70 -2.23 9.06
C THR A 56 -5.52 -3.12 10.28
N ARG A 57 -6.62 -3.65 10.86
CA ARG A 57 -6.56 -4.57 12.01
C ARG A 57 -5.83 -5.88 11.75
N ARG A 58 -5.68 -6.29 10.48
CA ARG A 58 -4.96 -7.52 10.09
C ARG A 58 -3.50 -7.27 9.75
N VAL A 59 -3.06 -6.03 9.58
CA VAL A 59 -1.65 -5.71 9.30
C VAL A 59 -0.70 -6.33 10.34
N PRO A 60 -0.93 -6.25 11.67
CA PRO A 60 -0.06 -6.88 12.68
C PRO A 60 0.09 -8.40 12.57
N ARG A 61 -0.86 -9.07 11.91
CA ARG A 61 -0.76 -10.53 11.69
C ARG A 61 0.36 -10.86 10.72
N VAL A 62 0.58 -9.99 9.74
CA VAL A 62 1.54 -10.15 8.65
C VAL A 62 2.87 -9.46 8.97
N TYR A 63 2.79 -8.24 9.51
CA TYR A 63 3.94 -7.43 9.90
C TYR A 63 4.07 -7.47 11.42
N LYS A 64 5.12 -8.13 11.94
CA LYS A 64 5.31 -8.27 13.38
C LYS A 64 5.94 -7.02 13.99
N GLY A 65 5.61 -6.74 15.24
CA GLY A 65 6.15 -5.60 15.99
C GLY A 65 5.53 -4.24 15.60
N VAL A 66 4.34 -4.27 15.00
CA VAL A 66 3.47 -3.09 14.83
C VAL A 66 2.12 -3.39 15.47
N ASP A 67 1.52 -2.38 16.06
CA ASP A 67 0.18 -2.43 16.65
C ASP A 67 -0.75 -1.41 15.97
N VAL A 68 -2.05 -1.55 16.18
CA VAL A 68 -3.08 -0.68 15.58
C VAL A 68 -3.86 -0.01 16.69
N SER A 69 -3.67 1.31 16.84
CA SER A 69 -4.46 2.13 17.76
C SER A 69 -5.75 2.63 17.08
N GLN A 70 -6.63 3.29 17.85
CA GLN A 70 -7.78 3.99 17.27
C GLN A 70 -7.34 5.11 16.32
N ASP A 71 -6.28 5.83 16.66
CA ASP A 71 -5.73 6.89 15.81
C ASP A 71 -5.20 6.32 14.49
N THR A 72 -4.57 5.14 14.52
CA THR A 72 -4.15 4.43 13.30
C THR A 72 -5.34 4.09 12.41
N LEU A 73 -6.46 3.63 12.99
CA LEU A 73 -7.68 3.33 12.23
C LEU A 73 -8.28 4.58 11.62
N GLU A 74 -8.37 5.67 12.39
CA GLU A 74 -8.94 6.92 11.90
C GLU A 74 -8.07 7.54 10.80
N GLY A 75 -6.74 7.57 10.99
CA GLY A 75 -5.81 7.98 9.95
C GLY A 75 -5.92 7.14 8.68
N ALA A 76 -6.07 5.81 8.81
CA ALA A 76 -6.26 4.92 7.67
C ALA A 76 -7.56 5.22 6.91
N ARG A 77 -8.66 5.50 7.62
CA ARG A 77 -9.95 5.88 7.00
C ARG A 77 -9.85 7.20 6.24
N ILE A 78 -9.27 8.22 6.86
CA ILE A 78 -9.10 9.53 6.24
C ILE A 78 -8.24 9.41 4.97
N LEU A 79 -7.09 8.72 5.05
CA LEU A 79 -6.23 8.52 3.89
C LEU A 79 -6.93 7.73 2.77
N ALA A 80 -7.65 6.67 3.12
CA ALA A 80 -8.35 5.87 2.14
C ALA A 80 -9.51 6.63 1.48
N GLU A 81 -10.24 7.46 2.23
CA GLU A 81 -11.28 8.33 1.69
C GLU A 81 -10.69 9.39 0.73
N GLU A 82 -9.56 10.00 1.08
CA GLU A 82 -8.88 10.94 0.20
C GLU A 82 -8.34 10.29 -1.08
N LEU A 83 -7.81 9.06 -0.98
CA LEU A 83 -7.42 8.28 -2.15
C LEU A 83 -8.64 7.92 -3.01
N PHE A 84 -9.77 7.58 -2.39
CA PHE A 84 -10.99 7.19 -3.08
C PHE A 84 -11.56 8.36 -3.87
N LYS A 85 -11.64 9.55 -3.28
CA LYS A 85 -12.11 10.78 -3.96
C LYS A 85 -11.31 11.09 -5.23
N ARG A 86 -10.00 10.81 -5.24
CA ARG A 86 -9.14 11.00 -6.41
C ARG A 86 -9.31 9.90 -7.46
N ALA A 87 -9.58 8.68 -7.02
CA ALA A 87 -9.88 7.57 -7.93
C ALA A 87 -11.26 7.74 -8.58
N ASP A 88 -12.24 8.28 -7.86
CA ASP A 88 -13.61 8.54 -8.31
C ASP A 88 -13.70 9.83 -9.13
N LYS A 89 -13.03 9.82 -10.29
CA LYS A 89 -12.92 10.98 -11.20
C LYS A 89 -14.26 11.56 -11.65
N PHE A 90 -15.32 10.73 -11.63
CA PHE A 90 -16.65 11.11 -12.07
C PHE A 90 -17.60 11.42 -10.91
N HIS A 91 -17.09 11.42 -9.66
CA HIS A 91 -17.86 11.68 -8.45
C HIS A 91 -19.13 10.82 -8.35
N ALA A 92 -19.03 9.57 -8.80
CA ALA A 92 -20.14 8.62 -8.79
C ALA A 92 -20.40 8.03 -7.39
N GLY A 93 -19.52 8.29 -6.43
CA GLY A 93 -19.54 7.71 -5.09
C GLY A 93 -19.12 6.24 -5.04
N ARG A 94 -18.57 5.71 -6.15
CA ARG A 94 -18.23 4.30 -6.31
C ARG A 94 -17.15 4.07 -7.37
N LEU A 95 -16.30 3.06 -7.17
CA LEU A 95 -15.28 2.64 -8.14
C LEU A 95 -15.66 1.31 -8.79
N SER A 96 -15.54 1.18 -10.11
CA SER A 96 -15.85 -0.09 -10.76
C SER A 96 -14.73 -1.11 -10.59
N TYR A 97 -15.10 -2.36 -10.32
CA TYR A 97 -14.23 -3.54 -10.42
C TYR A 97 -14.06 -4.03 -11.88
N LYS A 98 -14.72 -3.40 -12.86
CA LYS A 98 -14.61 -3.78 -14.27
C LYS A 98 -13.27 -3.33 -14.86
N GLY A 99 -12.37 -4.28 -15.10
CA GLY A 99 -11.16 -4.09 -15.89
C GLY A 99 -11.33 -4.60 -17.33
N SER A 100 -10.22 -4.61 -18.06
CA SER A 100 -10.07 -5.32 -19.33
C SER A 100 -8.89 -6.30 -19.24
N LEU A 101 -8.66 -7.07 -20.30
CA LEU A 101 -7.45 -7.91 -20.40
C LEU A 101 -6.14 -7.10 -20.37
N LEU A 102 -6.20 -5.83 -20.77
CA LEU A 102 -5.04 -4.95 -20.89
C LEU A 102 -4.92 -3.94 -19.74
N ALA A 103 -6.00 -3.72 -18.97
CA ALA A 103 -6.05 -2.70 -17.94
C ALA A 103 -6.78 -3.17 -16.69
N LYS A 104 -6.15 -2.98 -15.53
CA LYS A 104 -6.80 -3.18 -14.23
C LYS A 104 -7.94 -2.18 -14.04
N SER A 105 -8.97 -2.62 -13.33
CA SER A 105 -10.10 -1.78 -12.92
C SER A 105 -9.64 -0.62 -12.01
N ASP A 106 -10.47 0.42 -11.91
CA ASP A 106 -10.18 1.55 -11.02
C ASP A 106 -10.20 1.11 -9.55
N ALA A 107 -11.14 0.26 -9.16
CA ALA A 107 -11.19 -0.32 -7.82
C ALA A 107 -9.90 -1.10 -7.51
N THR A 108 -9.42 -1.96 -8.42
CA THR A 108 -8.17 -2.72 -8.21
C THR A 108 -6.95 -1.81 -8.07
N ASN A 109 -6.83 -0.78 -8.91
CA ASN A 109 -5.72 0.17 -8.82
C ASN A 109 -5.76 0.96 -7.50
N PHE A 110 -6.95 1.37 -7.07
CA PHE A 110 -7.18 2.01 -5.79
C PHE A 110 -6.79 1.08 -4.63
N GLY A 111 -7.29 -0.15 -4.61
CA GLY A 111 -7.05 -1.12 -3.54
C GLY A 111 -5.56 -1.35 -3.31
N GLU A 112 -4.81 -1.60 -4.38
CA GLU A 112 -3.35 -1.81 -4.26
C GLU A 112 -2.58 -0.59 -3.75
N LEU A 113 -3.05 0.63 -4.03
CA LEU A 113 -2.44 1.84 -3.48
C LEU A 113 -2.82 2.00 -2.01
N ALA A 114 -4.11 1.83 -1.68
CA ALA A 114 -4.62 1.91 -0.32
C ALA A 114 -3.93 0.91 0.61
N GLU A 115 -3.76 -0.34 0.19
CA GLU A 115 -3.03 -1.37 0.94
C GLU A 115 -1.63 -0.89 1.35
N LYS A 116 -0.84 -0.39 0.39
CA LYS A 116 0.53 0.07 0.63
C LYS A 116 0.58 1.28 1.55
N VAL A 117 -0.32 2.24 1.33
CA VAL A 117 -0.41 3.47 2.12
C VAL A 117 -0.78 3.15 3.57
N ILE A 118 -1.78 2.29 3.78
CA ILE A 118 -2.22 1.88 5.12
C ILE A 118 -1.10 1.11 5.83
N ILE A 119 -0.40 0.20 5.15
CA ILE A 119 0.73 -0.53 5.75
C ILE A 119 1.85 0.44 6.15
N ASN A 120 2.20 1.40 5.30
CA ASN A 120 3.19 2.42 5.64
C ASN A 120 2.75 3.27 6.84
N LEU A 121 1.48 3.70 6.89
CA LEU A 121 0.93 4.44 8.05
C LEU A 121 1.08 3.63 9.34
N VAL A 122 0.70 2.36 9.33
CA VAL A 122 0.82 1.47 10.51
C VAL A 122 2.28 1.40 10.95
N HIS A 123 3.22 1.24 10.02
CA HIS A 123 4.64 1.22 10.36
C HIS A 123 5.14 2.56 10.91
N GLU A 124 4.73 3.68 10.31
CA GLU A 124 5.13 5.03 10.70
C GLU A 124 4.68 5.38 12.12
N VAL A 125 3.41 5.10 12.45
CA VAL A 125 2.87 5.33 13.81
C VAL A 125 3.58 4.47 14.86
N ASN A 126 4.13 3.32 14.48
CA ASN A 126 4.88 2.43 15.36
C ASN A 126 6.40 2.67 15.31
N GLU A 127 6.85 3.77 14.69
CA GLU A 127 8.28 4.10 14.53
C GLU A 127 9.10 2.97 13.90
N LYS A 128 8.47 2.21 12.99
CA LYS A 128 9.10 1.12 12.22
C LYS A 128 9.41 1.56 10.80
N PRO A 129 10.45 0.98 10.16
CA PRO A 129 10.74 1.25 8.76
C PRO A 129 9.56 0.82 7.89
N SER A 130 9.12 1.71 7.00
CA SER A 130 8.04 1.44 6.05
C SER A 130 8.48 0.41 4.99
N PRO A 131 7.70 -0.65 4.74
CA PRO A 131 8.07 -1.70 3.79
C PRO A 131 7.88 -1.26 2.32
N TYR A 132 7.09 -0.21 2.06
CA TYR A 132 6.86 0.30 0.70
C TYR A 132 7.47 1.68 0.52
N LEU A 133 8.79 1.71 0.29
CA LEU A 133 9.54 2.95 0.06
C LEU A 133 9.04 3.70 -1.18
N GLY A 134 8.99 5.02 -1.10
CA GLY A 134 8.61 5.89 -2.22
C GLY A 134 7.13 5.84 -2.61
N VAL A 135 6.28 5.13 -1.87
CA VAL A 135 4.82 5.22 -2.00
C VAL A 135 4.36 6.51 -1.32
N ASN A 136 4.09 7.52 -2.15
CA ASN A 136 3.51 8.77 -1.68
C ASN A 136 1.99 8.76 -1.90
N PRO A 137 1.17 8.75 -0.83
CA PRO A 137 -0.29 8.79 -0.96
C PRO A 137 -0.82 10.07 -1.62
N PHE A 138 0.00 11.12 -1.72
CA PHE A 138 -0.32 12.41 -2.32
C PHE A 138 0.22 12.54 -3.76
N SER A 139 0.87 11.50 -4.30
CA SER A 139 1.28 11.50 -5.71
C SER A 139 0.10 11.22 -6.65
N ASN A 140 0.14 11.77 -7.87
CA ASN A 140 -0.92 11.58 -8.86
C ASN A 140 -1.05 10.09 -9.23
N MET A 141 -2.28 9.53 -9.28
CA MET A 141 -2.51 8.11 -9.59
C MET A 141 -1.93 7.68 -10.95
N ALA A 142 -1.85 8.59 -11.92
CA ALA A 142 -1.17 8.34 -13.20
C ALA A 142 0.34 8.10 -13.01
N VAL A 143 0.98 8.82 -12.09
CA VAL A 143 2.41 8.68 -11.76
C VAL A 143 2.67 7.36 -11.03
N PHE A 144 1.76 6.92 -10.16
CA PHE A 144 1.84 5.59 -9.54
C PHE A 144 1.73 4.45 -10.57
N LYS A 145 0.86 4.60 -11.58
CA LYS A 145 0.77 3.65 -12.70
C LYS A 145 2.08 3.58 -13.49
N GLN A 146 2.71 4.72 -13.78
CA GLN A 146 3.94 4.81 -14.59
C GLN A 146 5.20 4.31 -13.87
N LYS A 147 5.36 4.63 -12.57
CA LYS A 147 6.55 4.23 -11.79
C LYS A 147 6.65 2.72 -11.62
N ARG A 148 5.52 2.02 -11.57
CA ARG A 148 5.46 0.56 -11.46
C ARG A 148 5.82 -0.17 -12.77
N SER A 149 5.53 0.44 -13.93
CA SER A 149 5.96 -0.09 -15.23
C SER A 149 7.48 -0.25 -15.31
N VAL A 150 8.20 0.70 -14.70
CA VAL A 150 9.67 0.73 -14.66
C VAL A 150 10.20 -0.31 -13.67
N GLU A 151 9.57 -0.46 -12.51
CA GLU A 151 9.96 -1.43 -11.46
C GLU A 151 9.80 -2.90 -11.92
N ASN A 152 8.74 -3.20 -12.69
CA ASN A 152 8.53 -4.52 -13.31
C ASN A 152 9.50 -4.82 -14.47
N GLN A 153 10.07 -3.80 -15.13
CA GLN A 153 11.08 -4.00 -16.18
C GLN A 153 12.46 -4.29 -15.60
N ILE A 154 12.78 -3.75 -14.42
CA ILE A 154 14.05 -3.98 -13.73
C ILE A 154 14.09 -5.36 -13.03
N SER A 155 12.92 -5.96 -12.79
CA SER A 155 12.77 -7.24 -12.08
C SER A 155 12.58 -8.46 -13.00
N ALA A 156 12.58 -8.27 -14.33
CA ALA A 156 12.51 -9.39 -15.25
C ALA A 156 13.85 -10.15 -15.22
N PRO A 157 13.86 -11.49 -15.07
CA PRO A 157 15.09 -12.25 -15.22
C PRO A 157 15.59 -12.06 -16.65
N VAL A 158 16.84 -11.60 -16.77
CA VAL A 158 17.58 -11.73 -18.02
C VAL A 158 17.75 -13.24 -18.22
N HIS A 159 16.93 -13.80 -19.11
CA HIS A 159 17.20 -15.12 -19.64
C HIS A 159 18.36 -14.96 -20.62
N ASP A 160 19.54 -15.37 -20.17
CA ASP A 160 20.65 -15.75 -21.05
C ASP A 160 20.31 -17.06 -21.78
#